data_AF-A0A1K2CE29-F1
#
_entry.id   AF-A0A1K2CE29-F1
#
_cell.length_a   1.000
_cell.length_b   1.000
_cell.length_c   1.000
_cell.angle_alpha   90.00
_cell.angle_beta   90.00
_cell.angle_gamma   90.00
#
_symmetry.space_group_name_H-M   'P 1'
#
loop_
_entity.id
_entity.type
_entity.pdbx_description
1 polymer ?
#
loop_
_entity_poly.entity_id
_entity_poly.type
_entity_poly.pdbx_seq_one_letter_code
_entity_poly.pdbx_strand_id
1 'polypeptide(L)'
;MRLTQTGAVFDDGAAPSDRGRALAVLRRAVELGVNHIDTAAFYFSSLRSANELINRALGPYPDDLVIATKVGPGRDASGDWLPWSRPEQLRGQVEENLRQPAG
;
A
#
# COMPACT_ATOMS: atom_id res chain seq x y z
N MET A 1 10.91 -4.39 5.52
CA MET A 1 10.43 -5.53 4.70
C MET A 1 9.54 -4.99 3.59
N ARG A 2 9.53 -5.60 2.40
CA ARG A 2 8.61 -5.23 1.31
C ARG A 2 7.45 -6.23 1.23
N LEU A 3 6.22 -5.71 1.20
CA LEU A 3 5.01 -6.54 1.17
C LEU A 3 4.50 -6.79 -0.25
N THR A 4 4.72 -5.86 -1.18
CA THR A 4 4.16 -5.94 -2.53
C THR A 4 5.08 -6.62 -3.55
N GLN A 5 6.40 -6.51 -3.38
CA GLN A 5 7.40 -7.06 -4.31
C GLN A 5 8.74 -7.42 -3.63
N THR A 6 9.51 -8.29 -4.28
CA THR A 6 10.93 -8.53 -4.01
C THR A 6 11.79 -7.75 -5.02
N GLY A 7 13.05 -7.44 -4.69
CA GLY A 7 13.94 -6.63 -5.56
C GLY A 7 14.02 -5.15 -5.19
N ALA A 8 14.62 -4.33 -6.06
CA ALA A 8 14.81 -2.88 -5.84
C ALA A 8 13.52 -2.06 -6.07
N VAL A 9 13.45 -0.82 -5.56
CA VAL A 9 12.23 0.01 -5.75
C VAL A 9 12.27 0.53 -7.17
N PHE A 10 11.15 0.49 -7.89
CA PHE A 10 11.07 0.96 -9.28
C PHE A 10 11.97 0.18 -10.25
N ASP A 11 12.26 -1.07 -9.91
CA ASP A 11 12.93 -2.02 -10.80
C ASP A 11 11.88 -2.78 -11.61
N ASP A 12 12.00 -2.71 -12.93
CA ASP A 12 11.10 -3.39 -13.87
C ASP A 12 11.19 -4.93 -13.75
N GLY A 13 12.30 -5.45 -13.18
CA GLY A 13 12.49 -6.87 -12.86
C GLY A 13 11.91 -7.32 -11.52
N ALA A 14 11.27 -6.44 -10.75
CA ALA A 14 10.74 -6.78 -9.44
C ALA A 14 9.56 -7.77 -9.52
N ALA A 15 9.66 -8.89 -8.80
CA ALA A 15 8.61 -9.89 -8.76
C ALA A 15 7.62 -9.59 -7.63
N PRO A 16 6.29 -9.77 -7.83
CA PRO A 16 5.31 -9.68 -6.76
C PRO A 16 5.67 -10.62 -5.60
N SER A 17 5.54 -10.12 -4.37
CA SER A 17 5.73 -10.97 -3.19
C SER A 17 4.62 -12.01 -3.09
N ASP A 18 4.96 -13.17 -2.51
CA ASP A 18 3.95 -14.17 -2.13
C ASP A 18 2.87 -13.54 -1.24
N ARG A 19 1.59 -13.80 -1.56
CA ARG A 19 0.46 -13.21 -0.83
C ARG A 19 0.44 -13.70 0.60
N GLY A 20 0.57 -15.01 0.78
CA GLY A 20 0.40 -15.66 2.08
C GLY A 20 1.41 -15.11 3.07
N ARG A 21 2.66 -14.99 2.64
CA ARG A 21 3.74 -14.38 3.41
C ARG A 21 3.44 -12.93 3.78
N ALA A 22 2.98 -12.10 2.84
CA ALA A 22 2.67 -10.70 3.11
C ALA A 22 1.54 -10.55 4.14
N LEU A 23 0.47 -11.34 4.00
CA LEU A 23 -0.65 -11.35 4.96
C LEU A 23 -0.21 -11.86 6.34
N ALA A 24 0.61 -12.92 6.39
CA ALA A 24 1.12 -13.48 7.64
C ALA A 24 1.98 -12.46 8.41
N VAL A 25 2.80 -11.67 7.71
CA VAL A 25 3.61 -10.62 8.33
C VAL A 25 2.74 -9.52 8.95
N LEU A 26 1.73 -9.05 8.22
CA LEU A 26 0.80 -8.02 8.71
C LEU A 26 0.06 -8.49 9.97
N ARG A 27 -0.49 -9.72 9.93
CA ARG A 27 -1.16 -10.32 11.10
C ARG A 27 -0.21 -10.48 12.27
N ARG A 28 0.98 -11.01 12.01
CA ARG A 28 1.98 -11.22 13.06
C ARG A 28 2.44 -9.91 13.70
N ALA A 29 2.55 -8.83 12.94
CA ALA A 29 2.89 -7.52 13.49
C ALA A 29 1.84 -7.06 14.52
N VAL A 30 0.56 -7.15 14.17
CA VAL A 30 -0.54 -6.78 15.08
C VAL A 30 -0.62 -7.72 16.28
N GLU A 31 -0.45 -9.04 16.10
CA GLU A 31 -0.36 -10.02 17.20
C GLU A 31 0.78 -9.70 18.20
N LEU A 32 1.85 -9.07 17.72
CA LEU A 32 2.99 -8.65 18.53
C LEU A 32 2.80 -7.27 19.17
N GLY A 33 1.61 -6.66 19.04
CA GLY A 33 1.27 -5.38 19.65
C GLY A 33 1.62 -4.16 18.80
N VAL A 34 1.96 -4.32 17.51
CA VAL A 34 2.10 -3.17 16.60
C VAL A 34 0.73 -2.60 16.31
N ASN A 35 0.53 -1.32 16.63
CA ASN A 35 -0.71 -0.59 16.40
C ASN A 35 -0.54 0.61 15.45
N HIS A 36 0.61 0.75 14.79
CA HIS A 36 0.85 1.81 13.80
C HIS A 36 1.45 1.23 12.52
N ILE A 37 0.74 1.39 11.40
CA ILE A 37 1.17 0.93 10.07
C ILE A 37 1.37 2.14 9.16
N ASP A 38 2.59 2.33 8.69
CA ASP A 38 2.95 3.34 7.70
C ASP A 38 2.98 2.71 6.29
N THR A 39 2.25 3.31 5.36
CA THR A 39 2.14 2.87 3.96
C THR A 39 2.14 4.06 2.98
N ALA A 40 1.96 3.78 1.70
CA ALA A 40 1.79 4.77 0.64
C ALA A 40 0.96 4.20 -0.53
N ALA A 41 0.17 5.05 -1.18
CA ALA A 41 -0.66 4.68 -2.34
C ALA A 41 0.15 4.12 -3.52
N PHE A 42 1.40 4.58 -3.64
CA PHE A 42 2.34 4.17 -4.69
C PHE A 42 3.20 2.95 -4.29
N TYR A 43 2.87 2.26 -3.19
CA TYR A 43 3.42 0.94 -2.88
C TYR A 43 2.54 -0.14 -3.50
N PHE A 44 2.91 -0.57 -4.70
CA PHE A 44 2.23 -1.63 -5.44
C PHE A 44 3.23 -2.51 -6.18
N SER A 45 2.73 -3.61 -6.73
CA SER A 45 3.35 -4.40 -7.78
C SER A 45 2.33 -4.60 -8.90
N SER A 46 2.71 -5.29 -9.98
CA SER A 46 1.81 -5.60 -11.09
C SER A 46 0.56 -6.38 -10.68
N LEU A 47 0.57 -7.05 -9.51
CA LEU A 47 -0.55 -7.86 -9.05
C LEU A 47 -1.33 -7.26 -7.88
N ARG A 48 -0.74 -6.34 -7.10
CA ARG A 48 -1.26 -5.97 -5.76
C ARG A 48 -0.85 -4.57 -5.31
N SER A 49 -1.68 -3.96 -4.48
CA SER A 49 -1.32 -2.76 -3.71
C SER A 49 -1.09 -3.09 -2.23
N ALA A 50 -0.33 -2.24 -1.53
CA ALA A 50 -0.17 -2.35 -0.09
C ALA A 50 -1.51 -2.19 0.65
N ASN A 51 -2.39 -1.29 0.19
CA ASN A 51 -3.72 -1.09 0.77
C ASN A 51 -4.57 -2.36 0.68
N GLU A 52 -4.57 -3.06 -0.47
CA GLU A 52 -5.28 -4.33 -0.62
C GLU A 52 -4.79 -5.39 0.37
N LEU A 53 -3.47 -5.50 0.55
CA LEU A 53 -2.87 -6.44 1.50
C LEU A 53 -3.22 -6.10 2.96
N ILE A 54 -3.16 -4.83 3.35
CA ILE A 54 -3.51 -4.34 4.69
C ILE A 54 -4.99 -4.62 4.96
N ASN A 55 -5.87 -4.20 4.05
CA ASN A 55 -7.30 -4.38 4.17
C ASN A 55 -7.68 -5.86 4.34
N ARG A 56 -7.12 -6.74 3.51
CA ARG A 56 -7.42 -8.18 3.57
C ARG A 56 -6.80 -8.89 4.78
N ALA A 57 -5.65 -8.43 5.27
CA ALA A 57 -5.00 -9.04 6.42
C ALA A 57 -5.69 -8.69 7.73
N LEU A 58 -6.12 -7.43 7.86
CA LEU A 58 -6.46 -6.80 9.13
C LEU A 58 -7.90 -6.34 9.24
N GLY A 59 -8.71 -6.40 8.16
CA GLY A 59 -10.13 -6.07 8.22
C GLY A 59 -10.99 -7.21 8.83
N PRO A 60 -11.96 -6.91 9.71
CA PRO A 60 -12.21 -5.62 10.35
C PRO A 60 -11.07 -5.22 11.31
N TYR A 61 -10.70 -3.94 11.29
CA TYR A 61 -9.52 -3.44 12.00
C TYR A 61 -9.68 -3.47 13.52
N PRO A 62 -8.61 -3.72 14.29
CA PRO A 62 -8.57 -3.44 15.72
C PRO A 62 -8.81 -1.96 16.01
N ASP A 63 -9.49 -1.65 17.11
CA ASP A 63 -9.90 -0.29 17.48
C ASP A 63 -8.73 0.69 17.67
N ASP A 64 -7.56 0.20 18.11
CA ASP A 64 -6.38 1.02 18.36
C ASP A 64 -5.38 1.06 17.19
N LEU A 65 -5.71 0.42 16.06
CA LEU A 65 -4.83 0.39 14.88
C LEU A 65 -4.89 1.71 14.11
N VAL A 66 -3.74 2.37 14.00
CA VAL A 66 -3.55 3.58 13.18
C VAL A 66 -2.87 3.22 11.86
N ILE A 67 -3.48 3.61 10.75
CA ILE A 67 -2.92 3.46 9.40
C ILE A 67 -2.59 4.85 8.84
N ALA A 68 -1.30 5.11 8.63
CA ALA A 68 -0.81 6.32 7.98
C ALA A 68 -0.48 6.02 6.51
N THR A 69 -1.12 6.73 5.57
CA THR A 69 -0.85 6.60 4.12
C THR A 69 -0.33 7.90 3.52
N LYS A 70 0.29 7.80 2.34
CA LYS A 70 0.87 8.90 1.58
C LYS A 70 0.35 8.88 0.15
N VAL A 71 0.11 10.08 -0.38
CA VAL A 71 -0.30 10.32 -1.77
C VAL A 71 0.68 11.32 -2.42
N GLY A 72 0.56 11.54 -3.73
CA GLY A 72 1.31 12.59 -4.44
C GLY A 72 2.06 12.08 -5.67
N PRO A 73 3.01 11.14 -5.52
CA PRO A 73 3.69 10.52 -6.65
C PRO A 73 2.72 9.71 -7.50
N GLY A 74 2.55 10.12 -8.76
CA GLY A 74 1.77 9.42 -9.76
C GLY A 74 2.67 8.88 -10.87
N ARG A 75 2.33 7.72 -11.42
CA ARG A 75 2.94 7.18 -12.64
C ARG A 75 1.89 7.03 -13.72
N ASP A 76 2.29 7.21 -14.97
CA ASP A 76 1.46 6.86 -16.12
C ASP A 76 1.58 5.37 -16.47
N ALA A 77 0.94 4.98 -17.57
CA ALA A 77 0.94 3.59 -18.03
C ALA A 77 2.31 3.13 -18.56
N SER A 78 3.22 4.02 -18.96
CA SER A 78 4.60 3.66 -19.30
C SER A 78 5.48 3.52 -18.06
N GLY A 79 4.98 3.90 -16.89
CA GLY A 79 5.72 3.87 -15.63
C GLY A 79 6.52 5.14 -15.36
N ASP A 80 6.39 6.16 -16.22
CA ASP A 80 7.04 7.44 -16.07
C ASP A 80 6.36 8.28 -14.98
N TRP A 81 7.16 9.13 -14.32
CA TRP A 81 6.65 10.00 -13.28
C TRP A 81 5.80 11.12 -13.87
N LEU A 82 4.60 11.27 -13.34
CA LEU A 82 3.76 12.43 -13.62
C LEU A 82 4.35 13.68 -12.94
N PRO A 83 4.06 14.89 -13.46
CA PRO A 83 4.40 16.14 -12.77
C PRO A 83 3.84 16.19 -11.35
N TRP A 84 4.42 17.07 -10.52
CA TRP A 84 3.96 17.28 -9.15
C TRP A 84 2.45 17.54 -9.08
N SER A 85 1.77 16.77 -8.22
CA SER A 85 0.34 16.88 -8.00
C SER A 85 -0.04 18.27 -7.48
N ARG A 86 -1.06 18.88 -8.07
CA ARG A 86 -1.73 20.07 -7.57
C ARG A 86 -2.61 19.74 -6.34
N PRO A 87 -3.00 20.73 -5.52
CA PRO A 87 -3.80 20.50 -4.31
C PRO A 87 -5.09 19.69 -4.55
N GLU A 88 -5.78 19.93 -5.66
CA GLU A 88 -7.04 19.24 -5.99
C GLU A 88 -6.79 17.77 -6.36
N GLN A 89 -5.65 17.49 -7.00
CA GLN A 89 -5.24 16.12 -7.34
C GLN A 89 -4.86 15.34 -6.08
N LEU A 90 -4.15 15.97 -5.14
CA LEU A 90 -3.85 15.36 -3.83
C LEU A 90 -5.13 15.03 -3.07
N ARG A 91 -6.12 15.93 -3.07
CA ARG A 91 -7.43 15.66 -2.47
C ARG A 91 -8.12 14.46 -3.12
N GLY A 92 -8.14 14.40 -4.45
CA GLY A 92 -8.69 13.25 -5.18
C GLY A 92 -8.02 11.92 -4.80
N GLN A 93 -6.70 11.92 -4.67
CA GLN A 93 -5.93 10.72 -4.29
C GLN A 93 -6.21 10.28 -2.84
N VAL A 94 -6.43 11.23 -1.92
CA VAL A 94 -6.86 10.92 -0.54
C VAL A 94 -8.23 10.25 -0.56
N GLU A 95 -9.20 10.84 -1.26
CA GLU A 95 -10.55 10.29 -1.39
C GLU A 95 -10.57 8.90 -2.04
N GLU A 96 -9.68 8.66 -3.01
CA GLU A 96 -9.50 7.34 -3.61
C GLU A 96 -8.92 6.33 -2.61
N ASN A 97 -7.91 6.71 -1.82
CA ASN A 97 -7.35 5.83 -0.79
C ASN A 97 -8.40 5.43 0.27
N LEU A 98 -9.29 6.35 0.64
CA LEU A 98 -10.37 6.08 1.59
C LEU A 98 -11.43 5.12 1.02
N ARG A 99 -11.65 5.15 -0.31
CA ARG A 99 -12.65 4.30 -0.98
C ARG A 99 -12.13 2.93 -1.40
N GLN A 100 -10.82 2.73 -1.47
CA GLN A 100 -10.25 1.46 -1.93
C GLN A 100 -10.80 0.30 -1.09
N PRO A 101 -11.59 -0.61 -1.68
CA PRO A 101 -12.29 -1.63 -0.92
C PRO A 101 -11.32 -2.62 -0.28
N ALA A 102 -11.72 -3.15 0.87
CA ALA A 102 -11.19 -4.41 1.39
C ALA A 102 -11.69 -5.56 0.50
N GLY A 103 -11.02 -5.81 -0.62
CA GLY A 103 -11.34 -6.91 -1.54
C GLY A 103 -10.99 -8.30 -1.01
#